data_AF-A0A954TH75-F1
#
_entry.id   AF-A0A954TH75-F1
#
_cell.length_a   1.000
_cell.length_b   1.000
_cell.length_c   1.000
_cell.angle_alpha   90.00
_cell.angle_beta   90.00
_cell.angle_gamma   90.00
#
_symmetry.space_group_name_H-M   'P 1'
#
loop_
_entity.id
_entity.type
_entity.pdbx_description
1 polymer ?
#
loop_
_entity_poly.entity_id
_entity_poly.type
_entity_poly.pdbx_seq_one_letter_code
_entity_poly.pdbx_strand_id
1 'polypeptide(L)'
;MNISISTPNLSLLPKRLLLSLTVIVLAFFSSAANAQSEPFDDEPPEYMPGLIADYQSPTGRAQRVDHDISFAWGDAAPDTRLQPGSDFSATWNGYLQVKENGSFQLSLFACGQVTVTLGGEQVLSAQAAEPQWLQCAARELQFGRHELQIEFRKTHPAARLGLYWSGPSFALEPVSPSFLLHATEESPDHSYQLGASLSRGLRCAACHETAVPGEPLAAPSLAHLQDNLRPSWLLNRLTSQADGSLTSSRMPHFGLAEQDAAAITAALLAASDKPKVPQAIEPQLEAAKQRRGKKGASLRTTADPQQGQMTFAAQGCTACHQLGSLGPAQELDAQLFAGGDLSQLAAKRTENFLHRWLVDPAQCNPQHRMPKFELSLLERLDLVTYLAGQGEAGADATEMVAAADARRGARLIAEHR
;
A
#
# COMPACT_ATOMS: atom_id res chain seq x y z
N MET A 1 -25.96 46.51 -48.08
CA MET A 1 -26.26 45.13 -48.55
C MET A 1 -26.36 44.26 -47.31
N ASN A 2 -27.58 44.10 -46.78
CA ASN A 2 -27.89 43.28 -45.61
C ASN A 2 -28.37 41.92 -46.10
N ILE A 3 -27.65 40.84 -45.76
CA ILE A 3 -28.09 39.47 -46.03
C ILE A 3 -28.84 39.00 -44.78
N SER A 4 -30.17 38.92 -44.92
CA SER A 4 -31.08 38.39 -43.91
C SER A 4 -31.01 36.86 -43.89
N ILE A 5 -30.61 36.26 -42.78
CA ILE A 5 -30.61 34.80 -42.60
C ILE A 5 -32.02 34.40 -42.13
N SER A 6 -32.75 33.75 -43.03
CA SER A 6 -34.10 33.23 -42.78
C SER A 6 -34.04 32.01 -41.86
N THR A 7 -34.73 32.07 -40.72
CA THR A 7 -34.94 30.92 -39.82
C THR A 7 -35.85 29.89 -40.50
N PRO A 8 -35.46 28.61 -40.60
CA PRO A 8 -36.35 27.61 -41.18
C PRO A 8 -37.55 27.34 -40.25
N ASN A 9 -38.74 27.41 -40.85
CA ASN A 9 -40.03 27.17 -40.23
C ASN A 9 -40.22 25.66 -40.00
N LEU A 10 -40.09 25.21 -38.75
CA LEU A 10 -40.14 23.78 -38.33
C LEU A 10 -41.56 23.18 -38.29
N SER A 11 -42.53 23.76 -38.99
CA SER A 11 -43.96 23.41 -38.87
C SER A 11 -44.48 22.36 -39.86
N LEU A 12 -43.61 21.69 -40.64
CA LEU A 12 -44.03 20.70 -41.64
C LEU A 12 -43.27 19.38 -41.56
N LEU A 13 -42.97 18.90 -40.35
CA LEU A 13 -42.64 17.48 -40.14
C LEU A 13 -43.94 16.72 -39.85
N PRO A 14 -44.29 15.68 -40.61
CA PRO A 14 -45.50 14.91 -40.35
C PRO A 14 -45.42 14.36 -38.93
N LYS A 15 -46.50 14.50 -38.14
CA LYS A 15 -46.56 14.08 -36.71
C LYS A 15 -46.05 12.66 -36.46
N ARG A 16 -46.09 11.79 -37.48
CA ARG A 16 -45.50 10.44 -37.46
C ARG A 16 -43.97 10.44 -37.39
N LEU A 17 -43.26 11.33 -38.10
CA LEU A 17 -41.79 11.41 -38.08
C LEU A 17 -41.24 11.99 -36.77
N LEU A 18 -41.95 12.96 -36.17
CA LEU A 18 -41.62 13.51 -34.86
C LEU A 18 -41.80 12.47 -33.74
N LEU A 19 -42.84 11.63 -33.80
CA LEU A 19 -42.96 10.48 -32.90
C LEU A 19 -41.83 9.46 -33.12
N SER A 20 -41.47 9.16 -34.38
CA SER A 20 -40.38 8.23 -34.68
C SER A 20 -39.02 8.72 -34.17
N LEU A 21 -38.69 10.01 -34.33
CA LEU A 21 -37.44 10.57 -33.83
C LEU A 21 -37.39 10.62 -32.30
N THR A 22 -38.52 10.91 -31.66
CA THR A 22 -38.61 10.96 -30.19
C THR A 22 -38.51 9.54 -29.59
N VAL A 23 -39.08 8.52 -30.24
CA VAL A 23 -38.95 7.11 -29.83
C VAL A 23 -37.53 6.59 -30.05
N ILE A 24 -36.85 6.98 -31.12
CA ILE A 24 -35.44 6.58 -31.36
C ILE A 24 -34.51 7.27 -30.37
N VAL A 25 -34.70 8.55 -30.04
CA VAL A 25 -33.90 9.24 -29.01
C VAL A 25 -34.18 8.66 -27.61
N LEU A 26 -35.44 8.33 -27.26
CA LEU A 26 -35.76 7.62 -26.00
C LEU A 26 -35.22 6.18 -25.96
N ALA A 27 -35.15 5.47 -27.09
CA ALA A 27 -34.56 4.14 -27.16
C ALA A 27 -33.03 4.16 -27.04
N PHE A 28 -32.36 5.20 -27.55
CA PHE A 28 -30.92 5.41 -27.36
C PHE A 28 -30.58 5.90 -25.94
N PHE A 29 -31.42 6.72 -25.30
CA PHE A 29 -31.23 7.11 -23.89
C PHE A 29 -31.57 5.97 -22.90
N SER A 30 -32.45 5.03 -23.27
CA SER A 30 -32.78 3.87 -22.42
C SER A 30 -31.76 2.73 -22.52
N SER A 31 -30.92 2.70 -23.57
CA SER A 31 -29.85 1.70 -23.68
C SER A 31 -28.52 2.14 -23.07
N ALA A 32 -28.40 3.40 -22.64
CA ALA A 32 -27.22 3.91 -21.93
C ALA A 32 -27.36 3.89 -20.40
N ALA A 33 -28.54 3.56 -19.87
CA ALA A 33 -28.84 3.63 -18.44
C ALA A 33 -28.73 2.30 -17.68
N ASN A 34 -28.51 1.18 -18.38
CA ASN A 34 -28.40 -0.15 -17.77
C ASN A 34 -27.11 -0.89 -18.19
N ALA A 35 -25.99 -0.17 -18.29
CA ALA A 35 -24.70 -0.79 -18.01
C ALA A 35 -24.55 -0.89 -16.47
N GLN A 36 -25.47 -1.61 -15.82
CA GLN A 36 -25.15 -2.19 -14.52
C GLN A 36 -24.06 -3.20 -14.83
N SER A 37 -22.85 -2.92 -14.37
CA SER A 37 -21.79 -3.93 -14.31
C SER A 37 -22.42 -5.18 -13.73
N GLU A 38 -22.38 -6.28 -14.48
CA GLU A 38 -22.69 -7.59 -13.91
C GLU A 38 -21.92 -7.69 -12.59
N PRO A 39 -22.55 -8.17 -11.50
CA PRO A 39 -21.81 -8.47 -10.29
C PRO A 39 -20.63 -9.34 -10.74
N PHE A 40 -19.41 -8.88 -10.50
CA PHE A 40 -18.24 -9.72 -10.66
C PHE A 40 -18.55 -10.99 -9.86
N ASP A 41 -18.47 -12.14 -10.52
CA ASP A 41 -18.71 -13.43 -9.89
C ASP A 41 -17.88 -13.48 -8.60
N ASP A 42 -18.55 -13.62 -7.45
CA ASP A 42 -17.90 -13.72 -6.13
C ASP A 42 -17.16 -15.07 -5.97
N GLU A 43 -17.07 -15.87 -7.04
CA GLU A 43 -16.25 -17.06 -7.06
C GLU A 43 -14.76 -16.67 -6.93
N PRO A 44 -14.03 -17.28 -5.99
CA PRO A 44 -12.61 -17.03 -5.86
C PRO A 44 -11.91 -17.41 -7.18
N PRO A 45 -10.87 -16.67 -7.60
CA PRO A 45 -10.17 -16.99 -8.83
C PRO A 45 -9.67 -18.44 -8.76
N GLU A 46 -9.65 -19.15 -9.90
CA GLU A 46 -9.15 -20.53 -9.96
C GLU A 46 -7.68 -20.65 -9.52
N TYR A 47 -6.90 -19.56 -9.65
CA TYR A 47 -5.51 -19.50 -9.22
C TYR A 47 -5.23 -18.21 -8.45
N MET A 48 -4.37 -18.34 -7.45
CA MET A 48 -3.88 -17.25 -6.62
C MET A 48 -2.39 -16.99 -6.87
N PRO A 49 -1.89 -15.76 -6.66
CA PRO A 49 -0.47 -15.45 -6.78
C PRO A 49 0.41 -16.20 -5.77
N GLY A 50 1.63 -16.54 -6.18
CA GLY A 50 2.66 -17.21 -5.36
C GLY A 50 2.70 -18.73 -5.53
N LEU A 51 3.75 -19.34 -4.99
CA LEU A 51 3.96 -20.79 -4.95
C LEU A 51 3.70 -21.32 -3.54
N ILE A 52 3.18 -22.55 -3.45
CA ILE A 52 3.00 -23.24 -2.17
C ILE A 52 4.35 -23.78 -1.72
N ALA A 53 4.83 -23.31 -0.59
CA ALA A 53 6.11 -23.64 0.00
C ALA A 53 5.95 -24.60 1.18
N ASP A 54 6.58 -25.76 1.09
CA ASP A 54 6.70 -26.76 2.15
C ASP A 54 8.12 -26.78 2.72
N TYR A 55 8.28 -26.22 3.91
CA TYR A 55 9.53 -26.17 4.65
C TYR A 55 9.61 -27.30 5.67
N GLN A 56 10.77 -27.96 5.73
CA GLN A 56 11.05 -29.05 6.66
C GLN A 56 12.43 -28.85 7.29
N SER A 57 12.52 -29.11 8.60
CA SER A 57 13.77 -29.20 9.35
C SER A 57 13.67 -30.37 10.35
N PRO A 58 14.76 -30.80 10.97
CA PRO A 58 14.69 -31.77 12.08
C PRO A 58 13.80 -31.31 13.25
N THR A 59 13.57 -29.99 13.36
CA THR A 59 12.86 -29.36 14.48
C THR A 59 11.38 -29.12 14.23
N GLY A 60 10.92 -29.27 12.97
CA GLY A 60 9.53 -29.00 12.62
C GLY A 60 9.28 -28.85 11.12
N ARG A 61 8.03 -28.57 10.79
CA ARG A 61 7.54 -28.30 9.43
C ARG A 61 6.73 -27.02 9.39
N ALA A 62 6.74 -26.35 8.25
CA ALA A 62 6.01 -25.11 8.02
C ALA A 62 5.52 -25.10 6.57
N GLN A 63 4.24 -24.81 6.35
CA GLN A 63 3.69 -24.58 5.02
C GLN A 63 3.18 -23.14 4.92
N ARG A 64 3.36 -22.51 3.76
CA ARG A 64 2.88 -21.16 3.44
C ARG A 64 2.87 -20.91 1.94
N VAL A 65 2.30 -19.78 1.51
CA VAL A 65 2.48 -19.27 0.15
C VAL A 65 3.64 -18.28 0.15
N ASP A 66 4.58 -18.46 -0.78
CA ASP A 66 5.66 -17.49 -1.06
C ASP A 66 5.37 -16.82 -2.42
N HIS A 67 5.20 -15.49 -2.42
CA HIS A 67 4.88 -14.73 -3.63
C HIS A 67 6.09 -14.49 -4.54
N ASP A 68 7.30 -14.58 -4.00
CA ASP A 68 8.56 -14.46 -4.71
C ASP A 68 9.56 -15.52 -4.25
N ILE A 69 10.47 -15.91 -5.14
CA ILE A 69 11.59 -16.80 -4.82
C ILE A 69 12.86 -15.95 -4.81
N SER A 70 13.10 -15.27 -3.69
CA SER A 70 14.25 -14.38 -3.50
C SER A 70 14.65 -14.34 -2.02
N PHE A 71 15.39 -15.36 -1.60
CA PHE A 71 15.74 -15.59 -0.21
C PHE A 71 17.24 -15.47 0.03
N ALA A 72 17.60 -14.79 1.11
CA ALA A 72 18.97 -14.71 1.63
C ALA A 72 18.97 -15.05 3.13
N TRP A 73 18.77 -16.34 3.43
CA TRP A 73 18.63 -16.82 4.81
C TRP A 73 19.91 -16.70 5.60
N GLY A 74 21.06 -16.99 4.97
CA GLY A 74 22.29 -17.21 5.72
C GLY A 74 22.09 -18.31 6.77
N ASP A 75 22.27 -17.96 8.04
CA ASP A 75 22.05 -18.86 9.19
C ASP A 75 20.66 -18.76 9.84
N ALA A 76 19.80 -17.87 9.35
CA ALA A 76 18.42 -17.80 9.82
C ALA A 76 17.60 -19.01 9.37
N ALA A 77 16.58 -19.34 10.15
CA ALA A 77 15.53 -20.27 9.73
C ALA A 77 14.67 -19.63 8.62
N PRO A 78 14.11 -20.42 7.69
CA PRO A 78 13.25 -19.89 6.64
C PRO A 78 11.84 -19.53 7.15
N ASP A 79 11.44 -20.01 8.32
CA ASP A 79 10.15 -19.76 8.97
C ASP A 79 10.33 -19.73 10.49
N THR A 80 9.56 -18.90 11.18
CA THR A 80 9.62 -18.71 12.64
C THR A 80 9.16 -19.93 13.43
N ARG A 81 8.47 -20.88 12.79
CA ARG A 81 8.10 -22.18 13.36
C ARG A 81 9.27 -23.17 13.38
N LEU A 82 10.40 -22.83 12.77
CA LEU A 82 11.60 -23.65 12.70
C LEU A 82 12.74 -23.02 13.50
N GLN A 83 13.65 -23.81 14.06
CA GLN A 83 14.76 -23.28 14.84
C GLN A 83 15.85 -22.67 13.93
N PRO A 84 16.39 -21.48 14.26
CA PRO A 84 17.55 -20.91 13.56
C PRO A 84 18.77 -21.83 13.60
N GLY A 85 19.62 -21.75 12.57
CA GLY A 85 20.85 -22.55 12.50
C GLY A 85 20.67 -24.03 12.17
N SER A 86 19.45 -24.56 12.08
CA SER A 86 19.22 -25.94 11.63
C SER A 86 19.30 -26.07 10.11
N ASP A 87 19.76 -27.22 9.63
CA ASP A 87 19.55 -27.63 8.24
C ASP A 87 18.05 -27.65 7.93
N PHE A 88 17.68 -27.21 6.72
CA PHE A 88 16.31 -27.27 6.25
C PHE A 88 16.25 -27.64 4.77
N SER A 89 15.10 -28.17 4.37
CA SER A 89 14.70 -28.28 2.98
C SER A 89 13.41 -27.52 2.73
N ALA A 90 13.23 -27.06 1.50
CA ALA A 90 12.05 -26.36 1.06
C ALA A 90 11.64 -26.88 -0.32
N THR A 91 10.35 -27.11 -0.52
CA THR A 91 9.79 -27.45 -1.83
C THR A 91 8.72 -26.42 -2.17
N TRP A 92 8.87 -25.76 -3.31
CA TRP A 92 7.85 -24.86 -3.86
C TRP A 92 7.13 -25.57 -5.00
N ASN A 93 5.80 -25.55 -4.99
CA ASN A 93 4.94 -26.10 -6.03
C ASN A 93 3.96 -25.04 -6.54
N GLY A 94 3.68 -25.08 -7.83
CA GLY A 94 2.69 -24.22 -8.49
C GLY A 94 2.96 -24.10 -9.97
N TYR A 95 2.78 -22.90 -10.51
CA TYR A 95 2.85 -22.64 -11.93
C TYR A 95 3.67 -21.39 -12.24
N LEU A 96 4.44 -21.46 -13.31
CA LEU A 96 4.99 -20.31 -14.01
C LEU A 96 4.02 -19.90 -15.12
N GLN A 97 3.44 -18.70 -15.00
CA GLN A 97 2.62 -18.09 -16.05
C GLN A 97 3.54 -17.49 -17.12
N VAL A 98 3.44 -17.98 -18.33
CA VAL A 98 4.14 -17.43 -19.50
C VAL A 98 3.15 -16.58 -20.30
N LYS A 99 3.58 -15.38 -20.71
CA LYS A 99 2.74 -14.38 -21.41
C LYS A 99 3.06 -14.22 -22.90
N GLU A 100 4.04 -14.96 -23.41
CA GLU A 100 4.38 -15.01 -24.84
C GLU A 100 4.98 -16.37 -25.20
N ASN A 101 4.86 -16.80 -26.44
CA ASN A 101 5.50 -18.03 -26.91
C ASN A 101 6.99 -17.78 -27.16
N GLY A 102 7.85 -18.74 -26.82
CA GLY A 102 9.22 -18.78 -27.30
C GLY A 102 10.19 -19.42 -26.32
N SER A 103 11.47 -19.11 -26.52
CA SER A 103 12.57 -19.66 -25.72
C SER A 103 12.72 -18.91 -24.40
N PHE A 104 12.50 -19.62 -23.29
CA PHE A 104 12.74 -19.12 -21.94
C PHE A 104 13.88 -19.89 -21.29
N GLN A 105 14.67 -19.21 -20.46
CA GLN A 105 15.71 -19.83 -19.67
C GLN A 105 15.56 -19.41 -18.21
N LEU A 106 15.31 -20.38 -17.32
CA LEU A 106 15.38 -20.15 -15.88
C LEU A 106 16.84 -20.10 -15.44
N SER A 107 17.15 -19.20 -14.50
CA SER A 107 18.45 -19.07 -13.86
C SER A 107 18.25 -18.88 -12.37
N LEU A 108 19.14 -19.45 -11.56
CA LEU A 108 19.06 -19.35 -10.11
C LEU A 108 20.34 -18.74 -9.55
N PHE A 109 20.20 -17.93 -8.52
CA PHE A 109 21.33 -17.49 -7.71
C PHE A 109 21.25 -18.17 -6.34
N ALA A 110 22.09 -19.19 -6.12
CA ALA A 110 21.89 -20.11 -5.01
C ALA A 110 23.19 -20.48 -4.28
N CYS A 111 23.03 -20.87 -3.01
CA CYS A 111 24.03 -21.55 -2.19
C CYS A 111 23.27 -22.62 -1.39
N GLY A 112 23.52 -23.89 -1.69
CA GLY A 112 22.68 -25.01 -1.31
C GLY A 112 22.59 -26.07 -2.42
N GLN A 113 21.84 -27.13 -2.16
CA GLN A 113 21.41 -28.08 -3.19
C GLN A 113 20.10 -27.59 -3.79
N VAL A 114 19.97 -27.61 -5.13
CA VAL A 114 18.77 -27.16 -5.83
C VAL A 114 18.40 -28.10 -6.96
N THR A 115 17.11 -28.44 -7.05
CA THR A 115 16.51 -29.13 -8.19
C THR A 115 15.35 -28.29 -8.72
N VAL A 116 15.21 -28.17 -10.03
CA VAL A 116 14.10 -27.45 -10.67
C VAL A 116 13.45 -28.36 -11.71
N THR A 117 12.14 -28.46 -11.63
CA THR A 117 11.28 -29.20 -12.55
C THR A 117 10.33 -28.21 -13.21
N LEU A 118 10.26 -28.21 -14.54
CA LEU A 118 9.40 -27.32 -15.32
C LEU A 118 8.65 -28.13 -16.39
N GLY A 119 7.32 -28.09 -16.34
CA GLY A 119 6.46 -28.88 -17.22
C GLY A 119 6.66 -30.39 -17.03
N GLY A 120 6.84 -30.84 -15.79
CA GLY A 120 7.05 -32.24 -15.43
C GLY A 120 8.46 -32.81 -15.71
N GLU A 121 9.37 -32.01 -16.27
CA GLU A 121 10.75 -32.44 -16.57
C GLU A 121 11.78 -31.69 -15.72
N GLN A 122 12.77 -32.41 -15.20
CA GLN A 122 13.88 -31.83 -14.44
C GLN A 122 14.79 -31.02 -15.37
N VAL A 123 14.83 -29.69 -15.19
CA VAL A 123 15.64 -28.76 -16.00
C VAL A 123 16.95 -28.36 -15.32
N LEU A 124 17.08 -28.61 -14.02
CA LEU A 124 18.30 -28.41 -13.25
C LEU A 124 18.35 -29.39 -12.07
N SER A 125 19.55 -29.91 -11.80
CA SER A 125 19.91 -30.48 -10.50
C SER A 125 21.37 -30.13 -10.24
N ALA A 126 21.63 -29.36 -9.18
CA ALA A 126 22.94 -28.78 -8.91
C ALA A 126 23.19 -28.57 -7.40
N GLN A 127 24.46 -28.41 -7.04
CA GLN A 127 24.93 -28.08 -5.70
C GLN A 127 25.87 -26.88 -5.80
N ALA A 128 25.67 -25.88 -4.95
CA ALA A 128 26.50 -24.69 -4.86
C ALA A 128 27.05 -24.52 -3.44
N ALA A 129 28.38 -24.62 -3.28
CA ALA A 129 29.05 -24.41 -1.99
C ALA A 129 29.13 -22.93 -1.58
N GLU A 130 29.14 -22.04 -2.57
CA GLU A 130 29.14 -20.59 -2.41
C GLU A 130 28.05 -19.98 -3.31
N PRO A 131 27.54 -18.77 -2.98
CA PRO A 131 26.59 -18.03 -3.81
C PRO A 131 27.05 -17.91 -5.25
N GLN A 132 26.35 -18.59 -6.17
CA GLN A 132 26.70 -18.57 -7.58
C GLN A 132 25.47 -18.68 -8.48
N TRP A 133 25.67 -18.34 -9.75
CA TRP A 133 24.66 -18.50 -10.80
C TRP A 133 24.63 -19.96 -11.27
N LEU A 134 23.42 -20.53 -11.28
CA LEU A 134 23.09 -21.85 -11.82
C LEU A 134 22.11 -21.64 -12.96
N GLN A 135 22.43 -22.11 -14.16
CA GLN A 135 21.59 -21.92 -15.34
C GLN A 135 20.87 -23.22 -15.68
N CYS A 136 19.55 -23.13 -15.85
CA CYS A 136 18.77 -24.23 -16.43
C CYS A 136 18.99 -24.26 -17.95
N ALA A 137 18.69 -25.39 -18.57
CA ALA A 137 18.59 -25.45 -20.03
C ALA A 137 17.45 -24.53 -20.52
N ALA A 138 17.67 -23.83 -21.64
CA ALA A 138 16.61 -23.06 -22.30
C ALA A 138 15.53 -24.02 -22.83
N ARG A 139 14.27 -23.59 -22.75
CA ARG A 139 13.10 -24.37 -23.18
C ARG A 139 12.12 -23.52 -23.96
N GLU A 140 11.52 -24.14 -24.97
CA GLU A 140 10.38 -23.56 -25.67
C GLU A 140 9.14 -23.70 -24.80
N LEU A 141 8.59 -22.56 -24.38
CA LEU A 141 7.34 -22.49 -23.61
C LEU A 141 6.26 -21.79 -24.44
N GLN A 142 5.03 -22.27 -24.30
CA GLN A 142 3.86 -21.65 -24.90
C GLN A 142 3.23 -20.66 -23.91
N PHE A 143 2.43 -19.73 -24.41
CA PHE A 143 1.56 -18.89 -23.62
C PHE A 143 0.68 -19.78 -22.74
N GLY A 144 0.66 -19.52 -21.44
CA GLY A 144 -0.09 -20.32 -20.49
C GLY A 144 0.68 -20.64 -19.22
N ARG A 145 0.09 -21.50 -18.40
CA ARG A 145 0.65 -21.95 -17.13
C ARG A 145 1.48 -23.20 -17.36
N HIS A 146 2.69 -23.23 -16.83
CA HIS A 146 3.58 -24.39 -16.83
C HIS A 146 3.84 -24.81 -15.39
N GLU A 147 3.67 -26.08 -15.07
CA GLU A 147 3.98 -26.60 -13.74
C GLU A 147 5.44 -26.28 -13.38
N LEU A 148 5.64 -25.70 -12.22
CA LEU A 148 6.94 -25.33 -11.68
C LEU A 148 7.09 -25.93 -10.30
N GLN A 149 8.15 -26.72 -10.13
CA GLN A 149 8.59 -27.19 -8.83
C GLN A 149 10.05 -26.83 -8.61
N ILE A 150 10.34 -26.32 -7.41
CA ILE A 150 11.70 -26.00 -6.98
C ILE A 150 11.93 -26.72 -5.66
N GLU A 151 12.99 -27.50 -5.58
CA GLU A 151 13.45 -28.13 -4.34
C GLU A 151 14.78 -27.51 -3.93
N PHE A 152 14.88 -27.12 -2.67
CA PHE A 152 16.08 -26.57 -2.07
C PHE A 152 16.44 -27.33 -0.80
N ARG A 153 17.73 -27.57 -0.59
CA ARG A 153 18.27 -28.01 0.71
C ARG A 153 19.43 -27.12 1.11
N LYS A 154 19.37 -26.57 2.32
CA LYS A 154 20.50 -25.88 2.95
C LYS A 154 21.60 -26.90 3.21
N THR A 155 22.78 -26.62 2.66
CA THR A 155 23.99 -27.44 2.86
C THR A 155 25.19 -26.61 3.32
N HIS A 156 25.07 -25.27 3.33
CA HIS A 156 26.12 -24.33 3.70
C HIS A 156 25.56 -23.10 4.45
N PRO A 157 26.37 -22.38 5.25
CA PRO A 157 25.92 -21.22 6.04
C PRO A 157 25.42 -20.02 5.21
N ALA A 158 25.94 -19.81 3.99
CA ALA A 158 25.53 -18.71 3.11
C ALA A 158 24.21 -19.01 2.34
N ALA A 159 23.32 -19.81 2.94
CA ALA A 159 22.13 -20.35 2.29
C ALA A 159 21.28 -19.25 1.65
N ARG A 160 21.04 -19.41 0.34
CA ARG A 160 20.24 -18.46 -0.45
C ARG A 160 19.66 -19.11 -1.68
N LEU A 161 18.58 -18.52 -2.20
CA LEU A 161 17.93 -18.94 -3.42
C LEU A 161 17.22 -17.74 -4.05
N GLY A 162 17.60 -17.36 -5.27
CA GLY A 162 16.85 -16.41 -6.09
C GLY A 162 16.48 -17.03 -7.43
N LEU A 163 15.25 -16.82 -7.89
CA LEU A 163 14.76 -17.28 -9.19
C LEU A 163 14.71 -16.12 -10.20
N TYR A 164 15.34 -16.35 -11.34
CA TYR A 164 15.45 -15.41 -12.45
C TYR A 164 15.08 -16.12 -13.74
N TRP A 165 14.73 -15.33 -14.75
CA TRP A 165 14.45 -15.83 -16.08
C TRP A 165 14.81 -14.82 -17.15
N SER A 166 15.04 -15.32 -18.35
CA SER A 166 15.08 -14.53 -19.58
C SER A 166 14.11 -15.12 -20.58
N GLY A 167 13.58 -14.29 -21.46
CA GLY A 167 12.64 -14.71 -22.49
C GLY A 167 12.88 -14.03 -23.83
N PRO A 168 11.99 -14.24 -24.81
CA PRO A 168 12.14 -13.69 -26.16
C PRO A 168 12.24 -12.16 -26.20
N SER A 169 11.47 -11.47 -25.35
CA SER A 169 11.36 -10.01 -25.36
C SER A 169 12.14 -9.29 -24.25
N PHE A 170 12.81 -10.02 -23.36
CA PHE A 170 13.48 -9.44 -22.18
C PHE A 170 14.75 -10.21 -21.78
N ALA A 171 15.71 -9.45 -21.25
CA ALA A 171 16.95 -10.00 -20.70
C ALA A 171 16.72 -10.63 -19.31
N LEU A 172 17.78 -11.17 -18.70
CA LEU A 172 17.71 -11.77 -17.37
C LEU A 172 17.14 -10.80 -16.32
N GLU A 173 16.02 -11.19 -15.70
CA GLU A 173 15.37 -10.46 -14.61
C GLU A 173 14.85 -11.42 -13.53
N PRO A 174 14.59 -10.97 -12.30
CA PRO A 174 13.88 -11.77 -11.30
C PRO A 174 12.49 -12.17 -11.80
N VAL A 175 12.03 -13.38 -11.49
CA VAL A 175 10.65 -13.76 -11.78
C VAL A 175 9.72 -12.97 -10.85
N SER A 176 8.93 -12.06 -11.42
CA SER A 176 7.97 -11.26 -10.65
C SER A 176 6.85 -12.13 -10.07
N PRO A 177 6.32 -11.79 -8.87
CA PRO A 177 5.18 -12.47 -8.25
C PRO A 177 3.97 -12.66 -9.17
N SER A 178 3.76 -11.75 -10.13
CA SER A 178 2.64 -11.85 -11.09
C SER A 178 2.76 -13.02 -12.08
N PHE A 179 3.90 -13.71 -12.11
CA PHE A 179 4.15 -14.87 -12.95
C PHE A 179 4.18 -16.18 -12.17
N LEU A 180 4.06 -16.14 -10.84
CA LEU A 180 4.02 -17.33 -9.99
C LEU A 180 2.59 -17.50 -9.48
N LEU A 181 2.03 -18.69 -9.66
CA LEU A 181 0.64 -18.98 -9.30
C LEU A 181 0.53 -20.36 -8.62
N HIS A 182 -0.53 -20.57 -7.85
CA HIS A 182 -0.96 -21.88 -7.36
C HIS A 182 -2.47 -22.03 -7.52
N ALA A 183 -2.96 -23.27 -7.56
CA ALA A 183 -4.39 -23.54 -7.59
C ALA A 183 -5.03 -23.13 -6.26
N THR A 184 -6.16 -22.42 -6.32
CA THR A 184 -6.77 -21.82 -5.13
C THR A 184 -7.22 -22.87 -4.13
N GLU A 185 -7.74 -24.00 -4.60
CA GLU A 185 -8.14 -25.14 -3.77
C GLU A 185 -6.98 -25.83 -3.03
N GLU A 186 -5.74 -25.61 -3.47
CA GLU A 186 -4.53 -26.16 -2.84
C GLU A 186 -3.91 -25.20 -1.82
N SER A 187 -4.46 -23.99 -1.67
CA SER A 187 -3.94 -22.97 -0.75
C SER A 187 -3.78 -23.54 0.67
N PRO A 188 -2.61 -23.43 1.29
CA PRO A 188 -2.41 -23.92 2.65
C PRO A 188 -3.18 -23.09 3.67
N ASP A 189 -3.43 -23.67 4.85
CA ASP A 189 -3.97 -22.93 5.99
C ASP A 189 -3.06 -21.74 6.34
N HIS A 190 -3.63 -20.54 6.29
CA HIS A 190 -2.94 -19.28 6.53
C HIS A 190 -3.17 -18.75 7.96
N SER A 191 -3.84 -19.51 8.83
CA SER A 191 -4.20 -19.07 10.20
C SER A 191 -2.98 -18.67 11.04
N TYR A 192 -1.85 -19.35 10.86
CA TYR A 192 -0.60 -19.00 11.55
C TYR A 192 -0.07 -17.63 11.09
N GLN A 193 0.01 -17.41 9.78
CA GLN A 193 0.50 -16.17 9.18
C GLN A 193 -0.42 -15.01 9.55
N LEU A 194 -1.74 -15.24 9.48
CA LEU A 194 -2.74 -14.28 9.94
C LEU A 194 -2.55 -13.97 11.42
N GLY A 195 -2.42 -14.98 12.29
CA GLY A 195 -2.18 -14.79 13.73
C GLY A 195 -0.89 -14.04 14.03
N ALA A 196 0.21 -14.33 13.33
CA ALA A 196 1.47 -13.62 13.45
C ALA A 196 1.34 -12.15 13.00
N SER A 197 0.68 -11.89 11.87
CA SER A 197 0.37 -10.56 11.35
C SER A 197 -0.50 -9.76 12.32
N LEU A 198 -1.56 -10.36 12.86
CA LEU A 198 -2.45 -9.77 13.86
C LEU A 198 -1.70 -9.44 15.16
N SER A 199 -0.94 -10.39 15.70
CA SER A 199 -0.15 -10.20 16.93
C SER A 199 0.83 -9.03 16.79
N ARG A 200 1.53 -8.94 15.65
CA ARG A 200 2.43 -7.84 15.32
C ARG A 200 1.69 -6.53 15.12
N GLY A 201 0.62 -6.52 14.32
CA GLY A 201 -0.14 -5.32 13.97
C GLY A 201 -0.90 -4.71 15.14
N LEU A 202 -1.42 -5.54 16.04
CA LEU A 202 -2.08 -5.15 17.29
C LEU A 202 -1.10 -4.90 18.44
N ARG A 203 0.20 -5.15 18.21
CA ARG A 203 1.30 -4.85 19.15
C ARG A 203 1.18 -5.62 20.47
N CYS A 204 0.74 -6.89 20.43
CA CYS A 204 0.60 -7.73 21.63
C CYS A 204 1.89 -7.82 22.45
N ALA A 205 3.04 -7.89 21.75
CA ALA A 205 4.38 -7.92 22.32
C ALA A 205 4.82 -6.62 23.03
N ALA A 206 4.02 -5.55 22.98
CA ALA A 206 4.30 -4.33 23.74
C ALA A 206 4.00 -4.48 25.25
N CYS A 207 3.15 -5.45 25.61
CA CYS A 207 2.77 -5.72 27.01
C CYS A 207 2.99 -7.20 27.41
N HIS A 208 2.81 -8.15 26.48
CA HIS A 208 2.98 -9.57 26.75
C HIS A 208 4.33 -10.07 26.26
N GLU A 209 4.92 -11.02 26.99
CA GLU A 209 6.04 -11.81 26.47
C GLU A 209 5.52 -12.74 25.38
N THR A 210 6.09 -12.65 24.17
CA THR A 210 5.67 -13.47 23.03
C THR A 210 6.86 -14.21 22.42
N ALA A 211 6.67 -15.49 22.12
CA ALA A 211 7.64 -16.28 21.36
C ALA A 211 7.68 -15.92 19.85
N VAL A 212 6.75 -15.10 19.37
CA VAL A 212 6.75 -14.59 17.99
C VAL A 212 7.89 -13.58 17.85
N PRO A 213 8.87 -13.83 16.98
CA PRO A 213 10.03 -12.95 16.84
C PRO A 213 9.67 -11.64 16.16
N GLY A 214 10.32 -10.56 16.61
CA GLY A 214 10.21 -9.22 16.06
C GLY A 214 9.97 -8.18 17.16
N GLU A 215 10.64 -7.04 17.06
CA GLU A 215 10.38 -5.92 17.96
C GLU A 215 8.93 -5.43 17.77
N PRO A 216 8.20 -5.14 18.85
CA PRO A 216 6.86 -4.59 18.74
C PRO A 216 6.93 -3.30 17.93
N LEU A 217 6.02 -3.16 16.95
CA LEU A 217 5.88 -1.88 16.26
C LEU A 217 5.69 -0.79 17.31
N ALA A 218 6.45 0.29 17.23
CA ALA A 218 6.32 1.34 18.21
C ALA A 218 5.12 2.26 17.88
N ALA A 219 4.55 2.85 18.93
CA ALA A 219 3.47 3.81 18.78
C ALA A 219 4.03 5.06 18.08
N PRO A 220 3.21 5.79 17.30
CA PRO A 220 3.61 7.09 16.78
C PRO A 220 4.11 8.00 17.89
N SER A 221 5.24 8.69 17.65
CA SER A 221 5.81 9.64 18.61
C SER A 221 4.83 10.76 18.93
N LEU A 222 4.69 11.08 20.21
CA LEU A 222 3.96 12.26 20.71
C LEU A 222 4.87 13.49 20.86
N ALA A 223 6.16 13.39 20.49
CA ALA A 223 7.10 14.51 20.59
C ALA A 223 6.85 15.58 19.52
N HIS A 224 6.18 15.25 18.41
CA HIS A 224 5.93 16.17 17.30
C HIS A 224 4.43 16.23 17.01
N LEU A 225 3.64 16.82 17.90
CA LEU A 225 2.18 16.94 17.73
C LEU A 225 1.79 18.30 17.16
N GLN A 226 2.49 19.37 17.52
CA GLN A 226 2.26 20.70 16.98
C GLN A 226 2.39 20.68 15.45
N ASP A 227 1.45 21.33 14.77
CA ASP A 227 1.24 21.32 13.32
C ASP A 227 1.03 19.94 12.67
N ASN A 228 1.27 18.83 13.37
CA ASN A 228 1.09 17.48 12.84
C ASN A 228 -0.36 17.00 12.98
N LEU A 229 -1.03 17.32 14.08
CA LEU A 229 -2.45 17.05 14.30
C LEU A 229 -3.20 18.34 14.56
N ARG A 230 -4.44 18.44 14.09
CA ARG A 230 -5.36 19.50 14.51
C ARG A 230 -5.74 19.29 15.99
N PRO A 231 -5.70 20.33 16.85
CA PRO A 231 -6.08 20.20 18.26
C PRO A 231 -7.50 19.65 18.44
N SER A 232 -8.44 20.08 17.59
CA SER A 232 -9.82 19.62 17.62
C SER A 232 -9.96 18.13 17.32
N TRP A 233 -9.15 17.59 16.42
CA TRP A 233 -9.13 16.16 16.15
C TRP A 233 -8.64 15.36 17.35
N LEU A 234 -7.56 15.80 17.99
CA LEU A 234 -6.99 15.12 19.17
C LEU A 234 -7.97 15.15 20.34
N LEU A 235 -8.58 16.31 20.60
CA LEU A 235 -9.63 16.45 21.59
C LEU A 235 -10.80 15.50 21.32
N ASN A 236 -11.37 15.55 20.10
CA ASN A 236 -12.49 14.69 19.73
C ASN A 236 -12.12 13.20 19.89
N ARG A 237 -10.89 12.82 19.53
CA ARG A 237 -10.41 11.45 19.71
C ARG A 237 -10.39 11.01 21.18
N LEU A 238 -10.04 11.91 22.10
CA LEU A 238 -9.99 11.62 23.53
C LEU A 238 -11.39 11.61 24.18
N THR A 239 -12.33 12.42 23.69
CA THR A 239 -13.70 12.48 24.23
C THR A 239 -14.62 11.42 23.65
N SER A 240 -14.39 11.00 22.41
CA SER A 240 -15.23 10.02 21.73
C SER A 240 -15.27 8.70 22.49
N GLN A 241 -16.46 8.10 22.53
CA GLN A 241 -16.71 6.77 23.07
C GLN A 241 -16.48 5.73 21.96
N ALA A 242 -16.11 4.52 22.34
CA ALA A 242 -16.12 3.41 21.37
C ALA A 242 -17.57 3.15 20.95
N ASP A 243 -17.86 3.21 19.66
CA ASP A 243 -19.17 2.96 19.08
C ASP A 243 -19.37 1.47 18.70
N GLY A 244 -18.47 0.59 19.14
CA GLY A 244 -18.46 -0.83 18.76
C GLY A 244 -18.02 -1.09 17.31
N SER A 245 -17.81 -0.03 16.52
CA SER A 245 -17.23 -0.14 15.18
C SER A 245 -15.72 -0.32 15.30
N LEU A 246 -15.18 -1.33 14.62
CA LEU A 246 -13.75 -1.44 14.35
C LEU A 246 -13.36 -0.36 13.33
N THR A 247 -13.52 0.91 13.70
CA THR A 247 -13.05 2.02 12.87
C THR A 247 -11.55 1.83 12.64
N SER A 248 -11.09 2.09 11.42
CA SER A 248 -9.72 1.86 10.92
C SER A 248 -8.59 2.55 11.70
N SER A 249 -8.89 3.23 12.81
CA SER A 249 -7.93 3.93 13.63
C SER A 249 -7.47 3.07 14.81
N ARG A 250 -6.18 2.74 14.78
CA ARG A 250 -5.45 1.90 15.75
C ARG A 250 -5.32 2.48 17.17
N MET A 251 -5.62 3.77 17.35
CA MET A 251 -5.66 4.40 18.69
C MET A 251 -7.02 4.10 19.31
N PRO A 252 -7.18 3.73 20.59
CA PRO A 252 -8.52 3.54 21.14
C PRO A 252 -9.30 4.87 21.25
N HIS A 253 -10.61 4.77 21.41
CA HIS A 253 -11.46 5.85 21.91
C HIS A 253 -11.41 5.79 23.44
N PHE A 254 -11.21 6.94 24.11
CA PHE A 254 -10.97 6.97 25.56
C PHE A 254 -12.22 7.36 26.37
N GLY A 255 -13.20 8.00 25.76
CA GLY A 255 -14.43 8.41 26.44
C GLY A 255 -14.21 9.39 27.60
N LEU A 256 -13.13 10.19 27.56
CA LEU A 256 -12.79 11.11 28.65
C LEU A 256 -13.78 12.27 28.72
N ALA A 257 -13.96 12.82 29.92
CA ALA A 257 -14.66 14.08 30.09
C ALA A 257 -13.95 15.19 29.29
N GLU A 258 -14.73 16.10 28.69
CA GLU A 258 -14.20 17.15 27.81
C GLU A 258 -13.10 18.00 28.46
N GLN A 259 -13.24 18.31 29.75
CA GLN A 259 -12.24 19.05 30.52
C GLN A 259 -10.92 18.28 30.69
N ASP A 260 -10.99 16.96 30.87
CA ASP A 260 -9.82 16.10 30.99
C ASP A 260 -9.14 15.95 29.64
N ALA A 261 -9.92 15.69 28.59
CA ALA A 261 -9.44 15.60 27.21
C ALA A 261 -8.79 16.92 26.75
N ALA A 262 -9.38 18.07 27.07
CA ALA A 262 -8.83 19.38 26.74
C ALA A 262 -7.53 19.64 27.51
N ALA A 263 -7.48 19.33 28.81
CA ALA A 263 -6.26 19.46 29.61
C ALA A 263 -5.12 18.57 29.09
N ILE A 264 -5.41 17.31 28.78
CA ILE A 264 -4.45 16.35 28.19
C ILE A 264 -3.98 16.83 26.81
N THR A 265 -4.90 17.29 25.95
CA THR A 265 -4.57 17.86 24.64
C THR A 265 -3.63 19.05 24.77
N ALA A 266 -3.91 19.98 25.68
CA ALA A 266 -3.06 21.13 25.96
C ALA A 266 -1.68 20.72 26.49
N ALA A 267 -1.60 19.73 27.39
CA ALA A 267 -0.36 19.20 27.91
C ALA A 267 0.52 18.57 26.82
N LEU A 268 -0.09 17.74 25.96
CA LEU A 268 0.59 17.08 24.85
C LEU A 268 1.10 18.09 23.82
N LEU A 269 0.30 19.10 23.47
CA LEU A 269 0.73 20.16 22.56
C LEU A 269 1.83 21.04 23.18
N ALA A 270 1.74 21.36 24.48
CA ALA A 270 2.77 22.15 25.17
C ALA A 270 4.10 21.40 25.31
N ALA A 271 4.05 20.07 25.47
CA ALA A 271 5.23 19.20 25.52
C ALA A 271 5.81 18.84 24.14
N SER A 272 5.07 19.13 23.06
CA SER A 272 5.54 18.90 21.69
C SER A 272 6.71 19.81 21.34
N ASP A 273 7.69 19.25 20.65
CA ASP A 273 8.74 20.00 19.99
C ASP A 273 8.14 20.96 18.97
N LYS A 274 8.83 22.09 18.78
CA LYS A 274 8.48 23.05 17.74
C LYS A 274 8.69 22.41 16.38
N PRO A 275 7.72 22.51 15.46
CA PRO A 275 7.87 21.95 14.13
C PRO A 275 9.05 22.61 13.42
N LYS A 276 9.82 21.81 12.67
CA LYS A 276 10.77 22.36 11.70
C LYS A 276 9.96 23.16 10.68
N VAL A 277 10.21 24.46 10.61
CA VAL A 277 9.56 25.36 9.65
C VAL A 277 9.93 24.87 8.26
N PRO A 278 8.95 24.50 7.41
CA PRO A 278 9.23 24.18 6.01
C PRO A 278 9.97 25.34 5.35
N GLN A 279 10.86 25.06 4.41
CA GLN A 279 11.40 26.12 3.56
C GLN A 279 10.24 26.88 2.90
N ALA A 280 10.32 28.21 2.87
CA ALA A 280 9.30 29.04 2.26
C ALA A 280 9.05 28.61 0.80
N ILE A 281 7.79 28.50 0.43
CA ILE A 281 7.37 27.98 -0.88
C ILE A 281 7.65 29.02 -1.97
N GLU A 282 7.44 30.30 -1.67
CA GLU A 282 7.54 31.40 -2.62
C GLU A 282 8.95 31.52 -3.24
N PRO A 283 10.06 31.52 -2.46
CA PRO A 283 11.41 31.54 -3.03
C PRO A 283 11.72 30.31 -3.89
N GLN A 284 11.19 29.13 -3.54
CA GLN A 284 11.40 27.92 -4.32
C GLN A 284 10.67 27.99 -5.67
N LEU A 285 9.45 28.53 -5.66
CA LEU A 285 8.67 28.73 -6.87
C LEU A 285 9.33 29.76 -7.79
N GLU A 286 9.85 30.87 -7.25
CA GLU A 286 10.61 31.85 -8.01
C GLU A 286 11.90 31.26 -8.60
N ALA A 287 12.65 30.47 -7.84
CA ALA A 287 13.82 29.77 -8.35
C ALA A 287 13.47 28.78 -9.48
N ALA A 288 12.33 28.08 -9.37
CA ALA A 288 11.84 27.17 -10.41
C ALA A 288 11.46 27.93 -11.70
N LYS A 289 10.82 29.10 -11.58
CA LYS A 289 10.52 29.99 -12.72
C LYS A 289 11.80 30.45 -13.41
N GLN A 290 12.79 30.91 -12.64
CA GLN A 290 14.07 31.41 -13.17
C GLN A 290 14.87 30.34 -13.92
N ARG A 291 14.88 29.08 -13.43
CA ARG A 291 15.56 27.96 -14.11
C ARG A 291 14.92 27.58 -15.46
N ARG A 292 13.62 27.76 -15.61
CA ARG A 292 12.86 27.39 -16.83
C ARG A 292 12.71 28.50 -17.87
N GLY A 293 13.02 29.76 -17.51
CA GLY A 293 12.92 30.95 -18.38
C GLY A 293 13.75 30.96 -19.67
N LYS A 294 14.36 29.84 -20.08
CA LYS A 294 15.04 29.64 -21.38
C LYS A 294 14.37 28.60 -22.30
N LYS A 295 13.35 27.86 -21.85
CA LYS A 295 12.68 26.80 -22.64
C LYS A 295 11.15 26.86 -22.56
N GLY A 296 10.56 27.94 -23.11
CA GLY A 296 9.30 27.98 -23.87
C GLY A 296 7.96 27.40 -23.36
N ALA A 297 7.87 26.62 -22.28
CA ALA A 297 6.59 26.12 -21.77
C ALA A 297 6.14 26.89 -20.53
N SER A 298 4.91 27.40 -20.52
CA SER A 298 4.28 28.01 -19.35
C SER A 298 4.27 27.00 -18.20
N LEU A 299 5.04 27.26 -17.14
CA LEU A 299 4.99 26.47 -15.92
C LEU A 299 3.81 26.98 -15.09
N ARG A 300 2.90 26.10 -14.69
CA ARG A 300 1.87 26.44 -13.71
C ARG A 300 2.54 26.79 -12.38
N THR A 301 2.03 27.84 -11.73
CA THR A 301 2.64 28.41 -10.52
C THR A 301 1.73 28.32 -9.29
N THR A 302 0.50 27.88 -9.48
CA THR A 302 -0.52 27.74 -8.44
C THR A 302 -0.91 26.28 -8.33
N ALA A 303 -1.07 25.76 -7.11
CA ALA A 303 -1.52 24.38 -6.89
C ALA A 303 -2.89 24.12 -7.53
N ASP A 304 -3.14 22.88 -7.96
CA ASP A 304 -4.39 22.45 -8.60
C ASP A 304 -4.82 21.07 -8.04
N PRO A 305 -5.97 20.96 -7.37
CA PRO A 305 -6.44 19.71 -6.79
C PRO A 305 -6.71 18.61 -7.82
N GLN A 306 -7.10 18.95 -9.06
CA GLN A 306 -7.32 17.95 -10.10
C GLN A 306 -6.00 17.33 -10.57
N GLN A 307 -4.95 18.14 -10.65
CA GLN A 307 -3.59 17.63 -10.89
C GLN A 307 -3.14 16.76 -9.72
N GLY A 308 -3.45 17.18 -8.48
CA GLY A 308 -3.11 16.42 -7.28
C GLY A 308 -3.76 15.04 -7.26
N GLN A 309 -5.03 14.94 -7.68
CA GLN A 309 -5.71 13.65 -7.84
C GLN A 309 -5.01 12.74 -8.86
N MET A 310 -4.58 13.29 -10.00
CA MET A 310 -3.85 12.52 -11.01
C MET A 310 -2.49 12.07 -10.50
N THR A 311 -1.74 12.94 -9.82
CA THR A 311 -0.47 12.58 -9.17
C THR A 311 -0.68 11.49 -8.12
N PHE A 312 -1.75 11.56 -7.33
CA PHE A 312 -2.08 10.57 -6.31
C PHE A 312 -2.30 9.17 -6.92
N ALA A 313 -3.03 9.10 -8.04
CA ALA A 313 -3.23 7.86 -8.78
C ALA A 313 -1.94 7.38 -9.46
N ALA A 314 -1.23 8.27 -10.15
CA ALA A 314 -0.01 7.93 -10.89
C ALA A 314 1.13 7.46 -9.98
N GLN A 315 1.19 7.98 -8.75
CA GLN A 315 2.17 7.59 -7.76
C GLN A 315 1.80 6.28 -7.02
N GLY A 316 0.61 5.73 -7.28
CA GLY A 316 0.13 4.47 -6.71
C GLY A 316 -0.28 4.59 -5.24
N CYS A 317 -0.72 5.75 -4.77
CA CYS A 317 -1.03 5.96 -3.36
C CYS A 317 -2.14 5.02 -2.84
N THR A 318 -3.08 4.62 -3.69
CA THR A 318 -4.16 3.67 -3.38
C THR A 318 -3.69 2.24 -3.15
N ALA A 319 -2.44 1.89 -3.50
CA ALA A 319 -1.88 0.58 -3.18
C ALA A 319 -1.72 0.37 -1.66
N CYS A 320 -1.61 1.46 -0.89
CA CYS A 320 -1.49 1.40 0.56
C CYS A 320 -2.57 2.20 1.28
N HIS A 321 -3.09 3.28 0.70
CA HIS A 321 -4.09 4.13 1.35
C HIS A 321 -5.49 3.86 0.85
N GLN A 322 -6.45 3.90 1.76
CA GLN A 322 -7.86 3.96 1.39
C GLN A 322 -8.26 5.42 1.12
N LEU A 323 -9.06 5.64 0.09
CA LEU A 323 -9.71 6.90 -0.23
C LEU A 323 -11.10 6.63 -0.82
N GLY A 324 -12.14 6.87 -0.02
CA GLY A 324 -13.50 6.46 -0.32
C GLY A 324 -13.59 4.95 -0.46
N SER A 325 -14.09 4.52 -1.63
CA SER A 325 -14.17 3.10 -2.03
C SER A 325 -12.90 2.57 -2.70
N LEU A 326 -11.89 3.41 -2.92
CA LEU A 326 -10.61 2.99 -3.51
C LEU A 326 -9.61 2.65 -2.41
N GLY A 327 -8.75 1.66 -2.63
CA GLY A 327 -7.71 1.32 -1.67
C GLY A 327 -7.37 -0.17 -1.66
N PRO A 328 -6.50 -0.60 -0.73
CA PRO A 328 -6.19 -2.00 -0.55
C PRO A 328 -7.43 -2.80 -0.12
N ALA A 329 -7.44 -4.10 -0.43
CA ALA A 329 -8.51 -5.02 -0.08
C ALA A 329 -8.86 -4.96 1.42
N GLN A 330 -10.12 -5.27 1.75
CA GLN A 330 -10.64 -5.24 3.11
C GLN A 330 -10.15 -6.43 3.97
N GLU A 331 -9.17 -7.20 3.51
CA GLU A 331 -8.57 -8.27 4.30
C GLU A 331 -7.91 -7.69 5.56
N LEU A 332 -8.15 -8.35 6.70
CA LEU A 332 -7.87 -7.79 8.02
C LEU A 332 -6.37 -7.54 8.25
N ASP A 333 -5.50 -8.39 7.72
CA ASP A 333 -4.05 -8.27 7.80
C ASP A 333 -3.49 -7.16 6.88
N ALA A 334 -4.03 -7.03 5.67
CA ALA A 334 -3.71 -5.94 4.75
C ALA A 334 -4.03 -4.57 5.39
N GLN A 335 -5.18 -4.46 6.07
CA GLN A 335 -5.59 -3.22 6.76
C GLN A 335 -4.65 -2.84 7.92
N LEU A 336 -4.11 -3.81 8.66
CA LEU A 336 -3.20 -3.53 9.79
C LEU A 336 -1.91 -2.84 9.33
N PHE A 337 -1.42 -3.22 8.16
CA PHE A 337 -0.17 -2.70 7.61
C PHE A 337 -0.35 -1.63 6.53
N ALA A 338 -1.58 -1.35 6.10
CA ALA A 338 -1.93 -0.26 5.20
C ALA A 338 -1.48 1.14 5.70
N GLY A 339 -1.49 2.08 4.76
CA GLY A 339 -1.27 3.52 4.97
C GLY A 339 -2.41 4.21 5.73
N GLY A 340 -3.54 3.53 5.89
CA GLY A 340 -4.74 4.05 6.55
C GLY A 340 -5.63 4.87 5.63
N ASP A 341 -6.81 5.20 6.13
CA ASP A 341 -7.83 5.95 5.40
C ASP A 341 -7.54 7.45 5.34
N LEU A 342 -7.57 8.01 4.14
CA LEU A 342 -7.34 9.42 3.84
C LEU A 342 -8.63 10.18 3.51
N SER A 343 -9.80 9.53 3.57
CA SER A 343 -11.09 10.13 3.18
C SER A 343 -11.52 11.30 4.07
N GLN A 344 -11.04 11.34 5.31
CA GLN A 344 -11.32 12.40 6.30
C GLN A 344 -10.03 13.07 6.79
N LEU A 345 -9.03 13.15 5.91
CA LEU A 345 -7.70 13.63 6.28
C LEU A 345 -7.69 15.11 6.69
N ALA A 346 -8.55 15.94 6.08
CA ALA A 346 -8.68 17.36 6.37
C ALA A 346 -9.05 17.64 7.84
N ALA A 347 -9.87 16.76 8.43
CA ALA A 347 -10.23 16.83 9.84
C ALA A 347 -9.03 16.60 10.77
N LYS A 348 -8.05 15.78 10.34
CA LYS A 348 -6.95 15.30 11.19
C LYS A 348 -5.65 16.08 11.01
N ARG A 349 -5.29 16.41 9.77
CA ARG A 349 -3.96 16.91 9.39
C ARG A 349 -4.04 18.35 8.88
N THR A 350 -2.92 19.07 9.01
CA THR A 350 -2.76 20.41 8.43
C THR A 350 -2.05 20.32 7.07
N GLU A 351 -2.21 21.33 6.22
CA GLU A 351 -1.45 21.43 4.96
C GLU A 351 0.06 21.45 5.19
N ASN A 352 0.51 22.16 6.23
CA ASN A 352 1.92 22.21 6.63
C ASN A 352 2.46 20.82 6.96
N PHE A 353 1.69 20.00 7.67
CA PHE A 353 2.06 18.60 7.91
C PHE A 353 2.18 17.83 6.61
N LEU A 354 1.18 17.91 5.72
CA LEU A 354 1.21 17.18 4.45
C LEU A 354 2.42 17.56 3.61
N HIS A 355 2.76 18.84 3.55
CA HIS A 355 3.94 19.30 2.86
C HIS A 355 5.23 18.71 3.47
N ARG A 356 5.40 18.76 4.80
CA ARG A 356 6.58 18.15 5.47
C ARG A 356 6.64 16.65 5.27
N TRP A 357 5.51 15.97 5.41
CA TRP A 357 5.38 14.53 5.29
C TRP A 357 5.77 14.04 3.89
N LEU A 358 5.37 14.75 2.84
CA LEU A 358 5.72 14.43 1.46
C LEU A 358 7.16 14.81 1.07
N VAL A 359 7.83 15.68 1.83
CA VAL A 359 9.26 15.99 1.65
C VAL A 359 10.12 14.92 2.30
N ASP A 360 9.87 14.65 3.58
CA ASP A 360 10.68 13.73 4.39
C ASP A 360 9.86 13.23 5.59
N PRO A 361 9.18 12.09 5.46
CA PRO A 361 8.31 11.56 6.51
C PRO A 361 9.08 11.20 7.81
N ALA A 362 10.38 10.91 7.73
CA ALA A 362 11.22 10.60 8.89
C ALA A 362 11.37 11.80 9.85
N GLN A 363 11.22 13.03 9.36
CA GLN A 363 11.23 14.23 10.21
C GLN A 363 9.98 14.36 11.07
N CYS A 364 8.87 13.76 10.64
CA CYS A 364 7.61 13.77 11.36
C CYS A 364 7.45 12.52 12.23
N ASN A 365 7.84 11.35 11.70
CA ASN A 365 7.81 10.08 12.41
C ASN A 365 8.99 9.21 11.94
N PRO A 366 10.04 9.02 12.75
CA PRO A 366 11.20 8.19 12.40
C PRO A 366 10.86 6.73 12.06
N GLN A 367 9.69 6.24 12.50
CA GLN A 367 9.20 4.87 12.29
C GLN A 367 8.14 4.79 11.18
N HIS A 368 8.11 5.78 10.26
CA HIS A 368 7.22 5.73 9.11
C HIS A 368 7.56 4.55 8.20
N ARG A 369 6.54 4.07 7.45
CA ARG A 369 6.69 3.04 6.41
C ARG A 369 6.37 3.54 5.01
N MET A 370 5.87 4.77 4.89
CA MET A 370 5.60 5.39 3.60
C MET A 370 6.93 5.59 2.85
N PRO A 371 7.07 5.13 1.60
CA PRO A 371 8.23 5.42 0.78
C PRO A 371 8.45 6.92 0.58
N LYS A 372 9.70 7.30 0.32
CA LYS A 372 10.02 8.67 -0.11
C LYS A 372 9.80 8.77 -1.61
N PHE A 373 8.94 9.71 -2.01
CA PHE A 373 8.62 9.97 -3.41
C PHE A 373 9.44 11.14 -3.95
N GLU A 374 9.94 11.00 -5.18
CA GLU A 374 10.65 12.07 -5.89
C GLU A 374 9.64 12.99 -6.60
N LEU A 375 8.99 13.86 -5.82
CA LEU A 375 7.99 14.81 -6.31
C LEU A 375 8.64 16.16 -6.61
N SER A 376 8.29 16.77 -7.74
CA SER A 376 8.58 18.19 -7.97
C SER A 376 7.82 19.05 -6.94
N LEU A 377 8.27 20.30 -6.77
CA LEU A 377 7.57 21.25 -5.90
C LEU A 377 6.09 21.37 -6.26
N LEU A 378 5.77 21.45 -7.55
CA LEU A 378 4.41 21.68 -8.00
C LEU A 378 3.52 20.45 -7.76
N GLU A 379 3.99 19.25 -8.11
CA GLU A 379 3.28 17.99 -7.84
C GLU A 379 3.00 17.80 -6.35
N ARG A 380 3.98 18.16 -5.49
CA ARG A 380 3.78 18.13 -4.04
C ARG A 380 2.70 19.12 -3.61
N LEU A 381 2.72 20.35 -4.10
CA LEU A 381 1.69 21.35 -3.75
C LEU A 381 0.30 20.91 -4.22
N ASP A 382 0.19 20.32 -5.42
CA ASP A 382 -1.06 19.78 -5.93
C ASP A 382 -1.61 18.67 -5.05
N LEU A 383 -0.75 17.72 -4.68
CA LEU A 383 -1.09 16.64 -3.76
C LEU A 383 -1.53 17.18 -2.41
N VAL A 384 -0.83 18.17 -1.85
CA VAL A 384 -1.21 18.80 -0.58
C VAL A 384 -2.61 19.42 -0.69
N THR A 385 -2.87 20.21 -1.74
CA THR A 385 -4.18 20.84 -1.96
C THR A 385 -5.30 19.79 -2.16
N TYR A 386 -5.03 18.75 -2.94
CA TYR A 386 -5.99 17.65 -3.14
C TYR A 386 -6.31 16.92 -1.83
N LEU A 387 -5.27 16.57 -1.06
CA LEU A 387 -5.38 15.84 0.20
C LEU A 387 -6.02 16.69 1.31
N ALA A 388 -5.75 18.00 1.33
CA ALA A 388 -6.38 18.94 2.26
C ALA A 388 -7.88 19.13 1.98
N GLY A 389 -8.34 18.81 0.77
CA GLY A 389 -9.76 18.77 0.41
C GLY A 389 -10.47 17.44 0.73
N GLN A 390 -9.78 16.45 1.31
CA GLN A 390 -10.41 15.15 1.65
C GLN A 390 -11.10 15.20 3.00
N GLY A 391 -12.43 15.27 2.96
CA GLY A 391 -13.29 15.40 4.12
C GLY A 391 -13.48 16.84 4.59
N GLU A 392 -14.24 17.01 5.66
CA GLU A 392 -14.50 18.34 6.23
C GLU A 392 -13.39 18.73 7.23
N ALA A 393 -12.98 20.00 7.23
CA ALA A 393 -12.12 20.50 8.28
C ALA A 393 -12.88 20.45 9.62
N GLY A 394 -12.32 19.76 10.62
CA GLY A 394 -12.94 19.66 11.94
C GLY A 394 -13.13 21.04 12.58
N ALA A 395 -14.18 21.20 13.37
CA ALA A 395 -14.49 22.44 14.08
C ALA A 395 -13.26 22.97 14.83
N ASP A 396 -13.09 24.29 14.86
CA ASP A 396 -11.94 24.89 15.55
C ASP A 396 -12.10 24.74 17.08
N ALA A 397 -11.18 24.02 17.71
CA ALA A 397 -11.10 23.87 19.17
C ALA A 397 -9.89 24.60 19.77
N THR A 398 -9.23 25.45 18.98
CA THR A 398 -7.97 26.10 19.37
C THR A 398 -8.13 26.96 20.62
N GLU A 399 -9.21 27.75 20.72
CA GLU A 399 -9.46 28.60 21.89
C GLU A 399 -9.67 27.78 23.16
N MET A 400 -10.47 26.72 23.10
CA MET A 400 -10.72 25.85 24.25
C MET A 400 -9.46 25.14 24.73
N VAL A 401 -8.67 24.60 23.80
CA VAL A 401 -7.41 23.93 24.13
C VAL A 401 -6.39 24.94 24.68
N ALA A 402 -6.34 26.16 24.12
CA ALA A 402 -5.46 27.22 24.62
C ALA A 402 -5.83 27.70 26.04
N ALA A 403 -7.13 27.67 26.39
CA ALA A 403 -7.63 28.02 27.71
C ALA A 403 -7.48 26.90 28.76
N ALA A 404 -7.21 25.66 28.33
CA ALA A 404 -7.15 24.50 29.22
C ALA A 404 -5.86 24.44 30.08
N ASP A 405 -5.97 23.87 31.28
CA ASP A 405 -4.82 23.71 32.20
C ASP A 405 -3.90 22.55 31.77
N ALA A 406 -2.84 22.87 31.04
CA ALA A 406 -1.81 21.92 30.62
C ALA A 406 -1.09 21.23 31.79
N ARG A 407 -0.98 21.86 32.98
CA ARG A 407 -0.36 21.22 34.15
C ARG A 407 -1.26 20.13 34.71
N ARG A 408 -2.57 20.35 34.70
CA ARG A 408 -3.56 19.33 35.04
C ARG A 408 -3.47 18.15 34.08
N GLY A 409 -3.41 18.41 32.77
CA GLY A 409 -3.24 17.36 31.77
C GLY A 409 -1.97 16.53 31.98
N ALA A 410 -0.84 17.18 32.27
CA ALA A 410 0.42 16.48 32.55
C ALA A 410 0.33 15.57 33.79
N ARG A 411 -0.39 15.98 34.85
CA ARG A 411 -0.65 15.14 36.03
C ARG A 411 -1.49 13.92 35.67
N LEU A 412 -2.60 14.12 34.95
CA LEU A 412 -3.47 13.02 34.51
C LEU A 412 -2.71 11.98 33.67
N ILE A 413 -1.83 12.41 32.76
CA ILE A 413 -1.00 11.50 31.97
C ILE A 413 -0.06 10.69 32.88
N ALA A 414 0.56 11.33 33.88
CA ALA A 414 1.52 10.67 34.77
C ALA A 414 0.86 9.68 35.74
N GLU A 415 -0.36 9.96 36.21
CA GLU A 415 -1.12 9.11 37.13
C GLU A 415 -1.58 7.79 36.50
N HIS A 416 -1.74 7.76 35.17
CA HIS A 416 -2.30 6.64 34.42
C HIS A 416 -1.31 5.98 33.43
N ARG A 417 0.01 6.17 33.65
CA ARG A 417 1.07 5.61 32.79
C ARG A 417 1.37 4.14 33.08
#